data_AF-A0A158QDY9-F1
#
_entry.id   AF-A0A158QDY9-F1
#
_cell.length_a   1.000
_cell.length_b   1.000
_cell.length_c   1.000
_cell.angle_alpha   90.00
_cell.angle_beta   90.00
_cell.angle_gamma   90.00
#
_symmetry.space_group_name_H-M   'P 1'
#
loop_
_entity.id
_entity.type
_entity.pdbx_description
1 polymer ?
#
loop_
_entity_poly.entity_id
_entity_poly.type
_entity_poly.pdbx_seq_one_letter_code
_entity_poly.pdbx_strand_id
1 'polypeptide(L)'
;MLKNLRCISLDFANRSGDSLNLLQGFSRSEICLRNEWAQSVQRVIDSWYFGFGSPAVAGFLESYSQDSNGATVDTSMHHNIRCQIPDLTRVILTCPLADVRQFCQAILEDLRTKKHFIFEIPFQPSPSFAFSENDLPHLRCIFEEPFEDDPLFTTYALFCAYWYRWGRLDNFAQILGCHPEFLEPFMAVHQWLFTGDLALPYPARYYLAILAAAEMRCPQLVCLFVRYFLQAGGDPLWTLGLSNGPSRWLQLKELNHNLAHSPWKVTADDIYQLTRGDDGANRGDKLSLSELMHAVGIMAHVHALACFIFGAGVRPELEHICPSPYQPCVYSTATSANTNTTPASFPLDESGDKSTSCRSTFIR
;
A
#
# COMPACT_ATOMS: atom_id res chain seq x y z
N MET A 1 -3.27 -14.95 -12.77
CA MET A 1 -3.94 -14.19 -11.70
C MET A 1 -3.77 -14.84 -10.32
N LEU A 2 -4.39 -15.99 -10.01
CA LEU A 2 -4.38 -16.59 -8.66
C LEU A 2 -2.99 -16.93 -8.08
N LYS A 3 -2.00 -17.31 -8.91
CA LYS A 3 -0.62 -17.55 -8.45
C LYS A 3 0.10 -16.28 -7.98
N ASN A 4 -0.12 -15.14 -8.65
CA ASN A 4 0.49 -13.86 -8.26
C ASN A 4 -0.19 -13.21 -7.06
N LEU A 5 -1.49 -13.50 -6.83
CA LEU A 5 -2.19 -13.09 -5.60
C LEU A 5 -1.60 -13.74 -4.34
N ARG A 6 -0.99 -14.94 -4.48
CA ARG A 6 -0.28 -15.61 -3.37
C ARG A 6 1.07 -14.99 -3.04
N CYS A 7 1.59 -14.11 -3.89
CA CYS A 7 2.85 -13.42 -3.70
C CYS A 7 2.64 -12.00 -3.17
N ILE A 8 1.39 -11.57 -2.91
CA ILE A 8 1.13 -10.26 -2.32
C ILE A 8 1.53 -10.32 -0.84
N SER A 9 2.41 -9.40 -0.44
CA SER A 9 2.94 -9.31 0.92
C SER A 9 2.61 -7.96 1.57
N LEU A 10 2.41 -8.01 2.89
CA LEU A 10 2.28 -6.84 3.76
C LEU A 10 3.59 -6.54 4.50
N ASP A 11 4.74 -7.05 4.04
CA ASP A 11 6.03 -6.82 4.71
C ASP A 11 6.35 -5.33 4.91
N PHE A 12 5.86 -4.47 4.00
CA PHE A 12 6.02 -3.01 4.13
C PHE A 12 5.33 -2.44 5.37
N ALA A 13 4.36 -3.13 5.97
CA ALA A 13 3.64 -2.66 7.15
C ALA A 13 4.52 -2.60 8.42
N ASN A 14 5.66 -3.30 8.42
CA ASN A 14 6.64 -3.25 9.51
C ASN A 14 7.60 -2.05 9.40
N ARG A 15 7.51 -1.25 8.32
CA ARG A 15 8.37 -0.08 8.12
C ARG A 15 7.91 1.08 8.98
N SER A 16 8.86 1.94 9.37
CA SER A 16 8.53 3.22 10.02
C SER A 16 7.73 4.12 9.09
N GLY A 17 6.92 5.01 9.67
CA GLY A 17 6.19 6.04 8.92
C GLY A 17 7.10 6.89 8.04
N ASP A 18 8.27 7.29 8.56
CA ASP A 18 9.28 8.04 7.80
C ASP A 18 9.81 7.26 6.60
N SER A 19 10.01 5.95 6.75
CA SER A 19 10.41 5.10 5.64
C SER A 19 9.30 5.01 4.58
N LEU A 20 8.04 4.83 4.98
CA LEU A 20 6.89 4.76 4.06
C LEU A 20 6.63 6.08 3.32
N ASN A 21 7.00 7.21 3.94
CA ASN A 21 6.78 8.57 3.44
C ASN A 21 8.04 9.20 2.82
N LEU A 22 9.18 8.49 2.78
CA LEU A 22 10.45 9.03 2.29
C LEU A 22 10.35 9.67 0.90
N LEU A 23 9.61 9.06 -0.02
CA LEU A 23 9.47 9.52 -1.40
C LEU A 23 8.29 10.49 -1.61
N GLN A 24 7.50 10.78 -0.56
CA GLN A 24 6.28 11.56 -0.67
C GLN A 24 6.55 13.00 -1.15
N GLY A 25 7.70 13.59 -0.83
CA GLY A 25 8.06 14.93 -1.29
C GLY A 25 8.26 15.08 -2.80
N PHE A 26 8.31 13.98 -3.56
CA PHE A 26 8.26 14.03 -5.04
C PHE A 26 6.88 14.35 -5.60
N SER A 27 5.84 14.41 -4.77
CA SER A 27 4.50 14.88 -5.15
C SER A 27 4.38 16.41 -5.28
N ARG A 28 5.44 17.16 -4.97
CA ARG A 28 5.39 18.64 -5.08
C ARG A 28 5.32 19.08 -6.54
N SER A 29 4.48 20.08 -6.82
CA SER A 29 4.30 20.65 -8.16
C SER A 29 5.53 21.38 -8.68
N GLU A 30 6.25 22.08 -7.80
CA GLU A 30 7.44 22.86 -8.16
C GLU A 30 8.70 22.01 -8.24
N ILE A 31 9.43 22.15 -9.35
CA ILE A 31 10.69 21.42 -9.60
C ILE A 31 11.78 21.75 -8.58
N CYS A 32 11.87 23.00 -8.13
CA CYS A 32 12.84 23.42 -7.11
C CYS A 32 12.67 22.62 -5.81
N LEU A 33 11.42 22.50 -5.34
CA LEU A 33 11.10 21.76 -4.11
C LEU A 33 11.31 20.25 -4.27
N ARG A 34 11.14 19.70 -5.47
CA ARG A 34 11.47 18.29 -5.76
C ARG A 34 12.98 18.06 -5.77
N ASN A 35 13.76 18.99 -6.32
CA ASN A 35 15.23 18.93 -6.30
C ASN A 35 15.80 18.98 -4.88
N GLU A 36 15.28 19.87 -4.03
CA GLU A 36 15.65 19.92 -2.61
C GLU A 36 15.27 18.61 -1.88
N TRP A 37 14.09 18.06 -2.19
CA TRP A 37 13.67 16.78 -1.63
C TRP A 37 14.55 15.63 -2.09
N ALA A 38 14.90 15.58 -3.38
CA ALA A 38 15.85 14.64 -3.95
C ALA A 38 17.16 14.62 -3.17
N GLN A 39 17.79 15.77 -2.96
CA GLN A 39 19.01 15.87 -2.15
C GLN A 39 18.80 15.37 -0.72
N SER A 40 17.61 15.54 -0.16
CA SER A 40 17.26 15.05 1.18
C SER A 40 17.12 13.53 1.21
N VAL A 41 16.47 12.92 0.21
CA VAL A 41 16.38 11.46 0.04
C VAL A 41 17.77 10.84 -0.13
N GLN A 42 18.63 11.41 -0.97
CA GLN A 42 20.01 10.94 -1.16
C GLN A 42 20.78 10.96 0.17
N ARG A 43 20.70 12.07 0.92
CA ARG A 43 21.34 12.19 2.24
C ARG A 43 20.84 11.13 3.22
N VAL A 44 19.54 10.85 3.27
CA VAL A 44 18.98 9.79 4.14
C VAL A 44 19.52 8.42 3.74
N ILE A 45 19.57 8.10 2.44
CA ILE A 45 20.11 6.83 1.95
C ILE A 45 21.61 6.71 2.27
N ASP A 46 22.38 7.79 2.11
CA ASP A 46 23.79 7.83 2.47
C ASP A 46 23.99 7.64 3.98
N SER A 47 23.19 8.30 4.82
CA SER A 47 23.22 8.10 6.28
C SER A 47 22.86 6.67 6.67
N TRP A 48 21.87 6.05 6.03
CA TRP A 48 21.56 4.64 6.25
C TRP A 48 22.68 3.71 5.77
N TYR A 49 23.44 4.09 4.75
CA TYR A 49 24.53 3.25 4.23
C TYR A 49 25.79 3.32 5.10
N PHE A 50 26.25 4.55 5.39
CA PHE A 50 27.48 4.78 6.14
C PHE A 50 27.29 4.66 7.66
N GLY A 51 26.04 4.64 8.13
CA GLY A 51 25.70 4.72 9.54
C GLY A 51 25.80 6.15 10.07
N PHE A 52 25.17 6.40 11.22
CA PHE A 52 25.32 7.67 11.93
C PHE A 52 26.62 7.62 12.72
N GLY A 53 27.58 8.49 12.36
CA GLY A 53 28.77 8.70 13.19
C GLY A 53 28.37 9.22 14.58
N SER A 54 29.14 8.86 15.60
CA SER A 54 28.88 9.33 16.98
C SER A 54 29.04 10.86 17.12
N PRO A 55 28.16 11.56 17.85
CA PRO A 55 26.92 11.06 18.43
C PRO A 55 25.78 11.09 17.40
N ALA A 56 24.94 10.06 17.45
CA ALA A 56 23.63 10.07 16.80
C ALA A 56 22.92 11.38 17.10
N VAL A 57 22.50 12.12 16.07
CA VAL A 57 21.72 13.35 16.22
C VAL A 57 20.46 13.01 17.02
N ALA A 58 20.42 13.49 18.27
CA ALA A 58 19.32 13.30 19.20
C ALA A 58 18.02 13.79 18.56
N GLY A 59 17.11 12.87 18.31
CA GLY A 59 15.80 13.13 17.69
C GLY A 59 15.31 11.98 16.80
N PHE A 60 16.21 11.27 16.09
CA PHE A 60 15.81 10.23 15.12
C PHE A 60 15.96 8.78 15.64
N LEU A 61 16.78 8.56 16.68
CA LEU A 61 17.25 7.23 17.09
C LEU A 61 16.70 6.71 18.43
N GLU A 62 15.92 7.48 19.18
CA GLU A 62 15.36 7.04 20.47
C GLU A 62 14.44 5.81 20.36
N SER A 63 13.90 5.51 19.17
CA SER A 63 13.08 4.31 18.93
C SER A 63 13.88 3.05 18.57
N TYR A 64 15.19 3.14 18.34
CA TYR A 64 15.98 2.04 17.78
C TYR A 64 17.22 1.64 18.59
N SER A 65 17.64 2.43 19.59
CA SER A 65 18.77 2.06 20.46
C SER A 65 18.33 1.14 21.60
N GLN A 66 18.30 -0.17 21.36
CA GLN A 66 18.45 -1.13 22.46
C GLN A 66 19.95 -1.39 22.66
N ASP A 67 20.58 -0.55 23.49
CA ASP A 67 22.00 -0.66 23.80
C ASP A 67 22.32 -1.99 24.49
N SER A 68 23.12 -2.82 23.84
CA SER A 68 23.73 -4.02 24.41
C SER A 68 25.26 -3.85 24.40
N ASN A 69 25.83 -3.50 25.56
CA ASN A 69 27.22 -3.79 25.94
C ASN A 69 28.37 -3.26 25.05
N GLY A 70 28.33 -2.01 24.58
CA GLY A 70 29.56 -1.25 24.29
C GLY A 70 30.45 -1.75 23.13
N ALA A 71 29.96 -2.65 22.28
CA ALA A 71 30.53 -2.83 20.94
C ALA A 71 29.95 -1.74 20.03
N THR A 72 30.75 -1.17 19.13
CA THR A 72 30.25 -0.29 18.05
C THR A 72 29.29 -1.11 17.20
N VAL A 73 28.00 -1.05 17.53
CA VAL A 73 26.94 -1.68 16.76
C VAL A 73 27.00 -1.10 15.36
N ASP A 74 26.91 -1.94 14.34
CA ASP A 74 26.72 -1.49 12.98
C ASP A 74 25.49 -0.57 12.95
N THR A 75 25.73 0.74 12.85
CA THR A 75 24.66 1.76 12.80
C THR A 75 24.12 1.91 11.40
N SER A 76 24.63 1.13 10.42
CA SER A 76 24.09 1.11 9.08
C SER A 76 22.71 0.45 9.09
N MET A 77 21.81 1.06 8.34
CA MET A 77 20.40 0.66 8.23
C MET A 77 20.16 0.06 6.85
N HIS A 78 21.03 -0.86 6.41
CA HIS A 78 20.95 -1.46 5.06
C HIS A 78 19.62 -2.18 4.80
N HIS A 79 18.93 -2.65 5.85
CA HIS A 79 17.57 -3.19 5.72
C HIS A 79 16.59 -2.13 5.17
N ASN A 80 16.64 -0.90 5.70
CA ASN A 80 15.79 0.20 5.23
C ASN A 80 16.05 0.51 3.74
N ILE A 81 17.32 0.50 3.32
CA ILE A 81 17.68 0.67 1.91
C ILE A 81 17.04 -0.42 1.05
N ARG A 82 17.15 -1.69 1.45
CA ARG A 82 16.53 -2.82 0.71
C ARG A 82 15.02 -2.65 0.58
N CYS A 83 14.36 -2.20 1.65
CA CYS A 83 12.92 -1.93 1.66
C CYS A 83 12.50 -0.77 0.74
N GLN A 84 13.41 0.15 0.38
CA GLN A 84 13.12 1.26 -0.53
C GLN A 84 13.28 0.94 -2.01
N ILE A 85 14.06 -0.10 -2.36
CA ILE A 85 14.33 -0.45 -3.75
C ILE A 85 13.04 -0.68 -4.56
N PRO A 86 12.01 -1.39 -4.06
CA PRO A 86 10.75 -1.55 -4.79
C PRO A 86 10.00 -0.23 -5.00
N ASP A 87 9.98 0.64 -3.98
CA ASP A 87 9.33 1.96 -4.08
C ASP A 87 10.03 2.84 -5.12
N LEU A 88 11.37 2.90 -5.11
CA LEU A 88 12.18 3.62 -6.10
C LEU A 88 11.96 3.06 -7.51
N THR A 89 11.89 1.74 -7.64
CA THR A 89 11.63 1.08 -8.91
C THR A 89 10.25 1.45 -9.46
N ARG A 90 9.20 1.39 -8.62
CA ARG A 90 7.86 1.81 -9.01
C ARG A 90 7.86 3.25 -9.52
N VAL A 91 8.53 4.16 -8.82
CA VAL A 91 8.63 5.57 -9.23
C VAL A 91 9.24 5.69 -10.63
N ILE A 92 10.34 4.99 -10.91
CA ILE A 92 10.98 5.01 -12.24
C ILE A 92 10.02 4.53 -13.34
N LEU A 93 9.22 3.49 -13.06
CA LEU A 93 8.34 2.87 -14.05
C LEU A 93 7.01 3.61 -14.27
N THR A 94 6.55 4.41 -13.29
CA THR A 94 5.16 4.92 -13.28
C THR A 94 5.05 6.43 -13.09
N CYS A 95 6.10 7.11 -12.63
CA CYS A 95 6.03 8.55 -12.41
C CYS A 95 5.94 9.30 -13.74
N PRO A 96 4.96 10.22 -13.92
CA PRO A 96 4.87 11.01 -15.15
C PRO A 96 5.98 12.08 -15.25
N LEU A 97 6.67 12.43 -14.17
CA LEU A 97 7.67 13.50 -14.13
C LEU A 97 9.09 12.97 -14.42
N ALA A 98 9.74 13.40 -15.52
CA ALA A 98 11.08 12.90 -15.87
C ALA A 98 12.16 13.19 -14.83
N ASP A 99 12.14 14.37 -14.21
CA ASP A 99 13.12 14.76 -13.19
C ASP A 99 13.12 13.80 -12.00
N VAL A 100 11.93 13.40 -11.54
CA VAL A 100 11.77 12.43 -10.45
C VAL A 100 12.26 11.04 -10.88
N ARG A 101 11.93 10.60 -12.10
CA ARG A 101 12.41 9.31 -12.64
C ARG A 101 13.93 9.27 -12.72
N GLN A 102 14.55 10.30 -13.32
CA GLN A 102 16.00 10.42 -13.47
C GLN A 102 16.71 10.40 -12.12
N PHE A 103 16.16 11.13 -11.13
CA PHE A 103 16.73 11.14 -9.79
C PHE A 103 16.67 9.76 -9.12
N CYS A 104 15.53 9.08 -9.15
CA CYS A 104 15.40 7.73 -8.57
C CYS A 104 16.30 6.72 -9.29
N GLN A 105 16.47 6.86 -10.61
CA GLN A 105 17.40 6.03 -11.38
C GLN A 105 18.85 6.26 -10.96
N ALA A 106 19.25 7.51 -10.70
CA ALA A 106 20.59 7.83 -10.19
C ALA A 106 20.84 7.21 -8.80
N ILE A 107 19.84 7.21 -7.91
CA ILE A 107 19.94 6.52 -6.61
C ILE A 107 20.15 5.01 -6.81
N LEU A 108 19.33 4.36 -7.64
CA LEU A 108 19.45 2.90 -7.83
C LEU A 108 20.80 2.54 -8.46
N GLU A 109 21.32 3.37 -9.36
CA GLU A 109 22.63 3.14 -9.96
C GLU A 109 23.77 3.34 -8.96
N ASP A 110 23.67 4.35 -8.08
CA ASP A 110 24.59 4.57 -6.97
C ASP A 110 24.60 3.39 -5.98
N LEU A 111 23.41 2.89 -5.62
CA LEU A 111 23.24 1.70 -4.78
C LEU A 111 23.91 0.46 -5.39
N ARG A 112 23.75 0.24 -6.69
CA ARG A 112 24.31 -0.91 -7.41
C ARG A 112 25.82 -0.80 -7.59
N THR A 113 26.30 0.34 -8.07
CA THR A 113 27.69 0.50 -8.51
C THR A 113 28.64 0.90 -7.39
N LYS A 114 28.26 1.89 -6.57
CA LYS A 114 29.15 2.46 -5.54
C LYS A 114 28.96 1.81 -4.17
N LYS A 115 27.74 1.37 -3.86
CA LYS A 115 27.37 0.76 -2.57
C LYS A 115 27.19 -0.77 -2.65
N HIS A 116 27.39 -1.35 -3.84
CA HIS A 116 27.41 -2.80 -4.08
C HIS A 116 26.15 -3.57 -3.62
N PHE A 117 24.98 -2.93 -3.61
CA PHE A 117 23.71 -3.63 -3.38
C PHE A 117 23.36 -4.49 -4.59
N ILE A 118 23.00 -5.74 -4.31
CA ILE A 118 22.54 -6.70 -5.30
C ILE A 118 21.02 -6.75 -5.22
N PHE A 119 20.36 -6.37 -6.32
CA PHE A 119 18.92 -6.45 -6.47
C PHE A 119 18.55 -6.52 -7.95
N GLU A 120 17.43 -7.17 -8.22
CA GLU A 120 16.81 -7.20 -9.53
C GLU A 120 15.61 -6.25 -9.55
N ILE A 121 15.48 -5.53 -10.66
CA ILE A 121 14.33 -4.68 -10.93
C ILE A 121 13.29 -5.58 -11.59
N PRO A 122 12.14 -5.88 -10.95
CA PRO A 122 11.16 -6.76 -11.53
C PRO A 122 10.59 -6.09 -12.79
N PHE A 123 10.64 -6.81 -13.91
CA PHE A 123 10.03 -6.33 -15.13
C PHE A 123 8.51 -6.53 -15.06
N GLN A 124 7.78 -5.41 -14.99
CA GLN A 124 6.33 -5.39 -15.08
C GLN A 124 5.92 -4.69 -16.38
N PRO A 125 5.61 -5.43 -17.45
CA PRO A 125 5.33 -4.83 -18.76
C PRO A 125 4.04 -4.01 -18.76
N SER A 126 3.03 -4.44 -18.03
CA SER A 126 1.71 -3.79 -18.06
C SER A 126 1.13 -3.66 -16.65
N PRO A 127 0.34 -2.60 -16.37
CA PRO A 127 -0.44 -2.49 -15.14
C PRO A 127 -1.57 -3.53 -15.06
N SER A 128 -1.84 -4.28 -16.13
CA SER A 128 -2.89 -5.30 -16.21
C SER A 128 -2.33 -6.70 -16.54
N PHE A 129 -3.05 -7.74 -16.11
CA PHE A 129 -2.90 -9.12 -16.60
C PHE A 129 -3.66 -9.36 -17.91
N ALA A 130 -4.66 -8.53 -18.22
CA ALA A 130 -5.55 -8.67 -19.36
C ALA A 130 -5.08 -7.89 -20.58
N PHE A 131 -4.43 -6.74 -20.37
CA PHE A 131 -3.97 -5.84 -21.42
C PHE A 131 -2.45 -5.85 -21.54
N SER A 132 -1.92 -5.90 -22.75
CA SER A 132 -0.51 -5.66 -23.06
C SER A 132 -0.19 -4.16 -23.15
N GLU A 133 1.08 -3.80 -23.26
CA GLU A 133 1.49 -2.40 -23.50
C GLU A 133 0.87 -1.83 -24.77
N ASN A 134 0.73 -2.64 -25.83
CA ASN A 134 0.14 -2.22 -27.10
C ASN A 134 -1.37 -1.94 -26.98
N ASP A 135 -2.05 -2.58 -26.03
CA ASP A 135 -3.47 -2.36 -25.75
C ASP A 135 -3.71 -1.08 -24.93
N LEU A 136 -2.64 -0.49 -24.36
CA LEU A 136 -2.68 0.70 -23.49
C LEU A 136 -1.76 1.82 -24.04
N PRO A 137 -1.99 2.29 -25.28
CA PRO A 137 -1.09 3.23 -25.96
C PRO A 137 -0.95 4.58 -25.26
N HIS A 138 -1.95 4.98 -24.46
CA HIS A 138 -1.92 6.22 -23.69
C HIS A 138 -0.82 6.24 -22.62
N LEU A 139 -0.35 5.08 -22.15
CA LEU A 139 0.73 5.00 -21.15
C LEU A 139 2.06 5.55 -21.67
N ARG A 140 2.25 5.66 -22.98
CA ARG A 140 3.43 6.30 -23.58
C ARG A 140 3.62 7.74 -23.12
N CYS A 141 2.52 8.42 -22.76
CA CYS A 141 2.56 9.80 -22.26
C CYS A 141 3.35 9.93 -20.95
N ILE A 142 3.53 8.85 -20.19
CA ILE A 142 4.35 8.83 -18.96
C ILE A 142 5.82 9.14 -19.29
N PHE A 143 6.31 8.70 -20.46
CA PHE A 143 7.72 8.81 -20.84
C PHE A 143 7.99 9.86 -21.93
N GLU A 144 7.00 10.15 -22.77
CA GLU A 144 7.17 11.03 -23.94
C GLU A 144 6.94 12.52 -23.64
N GLU A 145 6.31 12.87 -22.51
CA GLU A 145 6.00 14.25 -22.10
C GLU A 145 5.36 15.07 -23.24
N PRO A 146 4.13 14.70 -23.66
CA PRO A 146 3.46 15.32 -24.80
C PRO A 146 3.29 16.84 -24.65
N PHE A 147 3.32 17.54 -25.78
CA PHE A 147 2.98 18.97 -25.87
C PHE A 147 1.46 19.18 -25.82
N GLU A 148 1.00 20.41 -25.57
CA GLU A 148 -0.44 20.74 -25.40
C GLU A 148 -1.34 20.29 -26.56
N ASP A 149 -0.84 20.32 -27.79
CA ASP A 149 -1.59 19.92 -28.99
C ASP A 149 -1.63 18.40 -29.24
N ASP A 150 -0.91 17.61 -28.43
CA ASP A 150 -0.87 16.15 -28.57
C ASP A 150 -2.16 15.51 -28.00
N PRO A 151 -2.77 14.55 -28.70
CA PRO A 151 -3.95 13.83 -28.21
C PRO A 151 -3.78 13.18 -26.82
N LEU A 152 -2.56 12.84 -26.42
CA LEU A 152 -2.24 12.26 -25.11
C LEU A 152 -2.04 13.29 -24.00
N PHE A 153 -2.01 14.59 -24.32
CA PHE A 153 -1.74 15.65 -23.36
C PHE A 153 -2.74 15.66 -22.21
N THR A 154 -4.03 15.48 -22.48
CA THR A 154 -5.06 15.44 -21.43
C THR A 154 -4.81 14.31 -20.44
N THR A 155 -4.51 13.09 -20.92
CA THR A 155 -4.19 11.95 -20.05
C THR A 155 -2.91 12.21 -19.25
N TYR A 156 -1.88 12.77 -19.89
CA TYR A 156 -0.65 13.15 -19.21
C TYR A 156 -0.89 14.17 -18.09
N ALA A 157 -1.66 15.23 -18.35
CA ALA A 157 -2.01 16.25 -17.36
C ALA A 157 -2.77 15.64 -16.17
N LEU A 158 -3.69 14.71 -16.42
CA LEU A 158 -4.40 13.99 -15.36
C LEU A 158 -3.46 13.09 -14.55
N PHE A 159 -2.52 12.39 -15.18
CA PHE A 159 -1.51 11.61 -14.47
C PHE A 159 -0.61 12.47 -13.60
N CYS A 160 -0.18 13.64 -14.08
CA CYS A 160 0.55 14.62 -13.28
C CYS A 160 -0.27 15.11 -12.09
N ALA A 161 -1.54 15.49 -12.32
CA ALA A 161 -2.44 15.92 -11.24
C ALA A 161 -2.66 14.82 -10.20
N TYR A 162 -2.82 13.56 -10.64
CA TYR A 162 -2.92 12.40 -9.76
C TYR A 162 -1.65 12.23 -8.93
N TRP A 163 -0.47 12.30 -9.57
CA TRP A 163 0.82 12.20 -8.90
C TRP A 163 1.02 13.29 -7.85
N TYR A 164 0.68 14.54 -8.17
CA TYR A 164 0.82 15.64 -7.22
C TYR A 164 -0.06 15.47 -5.98
N ARG A 165 -1.19 14.78 -6.12
CA ARG A 165 -2.10 14.52 -5.00
C ARG A 165 -1.68 13.32 -4.17
N TRP A 166 -1.29 12.22 -4.81
CA TRP A 166 -1.11 10.92 -4.17
C TRP A 166 0.34 10.51 -3.97
N GLY A 167 1.29 11.18 -4.63
CA GLY A 167 2.71 10.81 -4.64
C GLY A 167 3.02 9.48 -5.34
N ARG A 168 2.04 8.97 -6.09
CA ARG A 168 2.11 7.73 -6.85
C ARG A 168 1.08 7.73 -7.96
N LEU A 169 1.29 6.90 -8.98
CA LEU A 169 0.34 6.64 -10.06
C LEU A 169 0.02 5.14 -10.06
N ASP A 170 -1.07 4.78 -9.38
CA ASP A 170 -1.45 3.38 -9.15
C ASP A 170 -1.83 2.68 -10.47
N ASN A 171 -1.67 1.36 -10.51
CA ASN A 171 -1.94 0.56 -11.72
C ASN A 171 -3.39 0.71 -12.21
N PHE A 172 -4.36 0.86 -11.31
CA PHE A 172 -5.76 1.08 -11.72
C PHE A 172 -5.93 2.47 -12.36
N ALA A 173 -5.27 3.51 -11.86
CA ALA A 173 -5.35 4.86 -12.40
C ALA A 173 -4.69 4.93 -13.79
N GLN A 174 -3.57 4.22 -13.97
CA GLN A 174 -2.94 4.04 -15.29
C GLN A 174 -3.91 3.44 -16.31
N ILE A 175 -4.65 2.39 -15.94
CA ILE A 175 -5.61 1.76 -16.86
C ILE A 175 -6.80 2.70 -17.14
N LEU A 176 -7.35 3.37 -16.12
CA LEU A 176 -8.43 4.35 -16.31
C LEU A 176 -8.03 5.50 -17.24
N GLY A 177 -6.73 5.79 -17.39
CA GLY A 177 -6.21 6.81 -18.31
C GLY A 177 -6.52 6.58 -19.80
N CYS A 178 -7.00 5.39 -20.19
CA CYS A 178 -7.52 5.18 -21.55
C CYS A 178 -8.83 5.96 -21.80
N HIS A 179 -9.50 6.40 -20.73
CA HIS A 179 -10.73 7.17 -20.77
C HIS A 179 -10.58 8.42 -19.89
N PRO A 180 -9.88 9.48 -20.35
CA PRO A 180 -9.62 10.68 -19.56
C PRO A 180 -10.91 11.35 -19.04
N GLU A 181 -11.97 11.35 -19.84
CA GLU A 181 -13.30 11.87 -19.47
C GLU A 181 -13.94 11.15 -18.27
N PHE A 182 -13.53 9.89 -18.03
CA PHE A 182 -13.94 9.13 -16.84
C PHE A 182 -12.92 9.25 -15.70
N LEU A 183 -11.62 9.29 -16.02
CA LEU A 183 -10.57 9.41 -15.03
C LEU A 183 -10.70 10.71 -14.22
N GLU A 184 -10.98 11.85 -14.85
CA GLU A 184 -11.11 13.13 -14.16
C GLU A 184 -12.20 13.12 -13.06
N PRO A 185 -13.47 12.77 -13.33
CA PRO A 185 -14.49 12.70 -12.27
C PRO A 185 -14.19 11.59 -11.26
N PHE A 186 -13.60 10.46 -11.67
CA PHE A 186 -13.14 9.43 -10.74
C PHE A 186 -12.12 10.00 -9.74
N MET A 187 -11.13 10.76 -10.21
CA MET A 187 -10.11 11.40 -9.38
C MET A 187 -10.75 12.37 -8.39
N ALA A 188 -11.71 13.17 -8.83
CA ALA A 188 -12.43 14.10 -7.97
C ALA A 188 -13.15 13.37 -6.83
N VAL A 189 -13.94 12.32 -7.14
CA VAL A 189 -14.66 11.53 -6.11
C VAL A 189 -13.67 10.86 -5.17
N HIS A 190 -12.62 10.22 -5.70
CA HIS A 190 -11.61 9.54 -4.90
C HIS A 190 -10.92 10.53 -3.94
N GLN A 191 -10.54 11.71 -4.43
CA GLN A 191 -9.94 12.77 -3.64
C GLN A 191 -10.88 13.25 -2.52
N TRP A 192 -12.15 13.52 -2.82
CA TRP A 192 -13.12 13.98 -1.82
C TRP A 192 -13.32 12.96 -0.70
N LEU A 193 -13.46 11.69 -1.05
CA LEU A 193 -13.68 10.62 -0.07
C LEU A 193 -12.50 10.43 0.89
N PHE A 194 -11.27 10.53 0.42
CA PHE A 194 -10.09 10.20 1.22
C PHE A 194 -9.35 11.40 1.77
N THR A 195 -9.26 12.49 1.01
CA THR A 195 -8.48 13.70 1.38
C THR A 195 -9.34 14.95 1.56
N GLY A 196 -10.65 14.89 1.26
CA GLY A 196 -11.55 16.03 1.42
C GLY A 196 -11.85 16.39 2.86
N ASP A 197 -12.33 17.61 3.10
CA ASP A 197 -12.77 18.05 4.42
C ASP A 197 -14.15 17.46 4.74
N LEU A 198 -14.15 16.31 5.40
CA LEU A 198 -15.34 15.49 5.70
C LEU A 198 -15.21 14.90 7.11
N ALA A 199 -16.32 14.42 7.65
CA ALA A 199 -16.47 14.10 9.06
C ALA A 199 -15.50 13.03 9.61
N LEU A 200 -15.07 12.06 8.79
CA LEU A 200 -14.17 10.99 9.26
C LEU A 200 -12.71 11.46 9.34
N PRO A 201 -11.95 11.05 10.39
CA PRO A 201 -10.49 11.24 10.43
C PRO A 201 -9.77 10.50 9.29
N TYR A 202 -8.63 11.04 8.81
CA TYR A 202 -7.90 10.47 7.67
C TYR A 202 -7.56 8.98 7.81
N PRO A 203 -6.97 8.48 8.93
CA PRO A 203 -6.71 7.04 9.07
C PRO A 203 -7.98 6.20 9.04
N ALA A 204 -9.07 6.66 9.67
CA ALA A 204 -10.32 5.91 9.71
C ALA A 204 -10.90 5.68 8.30
N ARG A 205 -10.74 6.65 7.40
CA ARG A 205 -11.18 6.53 5.99
C ARG A 205 -10.50 5.36 5.29
N TYR A 206 -9.18 5.25 5.43
CA TYR A 206 -8.41 4.15 4.83
C TYR A 206 -8.68 2.81 5.53
N TYR A 207 -8.91 2.81 6.84
CA TYR A 207 -9.32 1.59 7.55
C TYR A 207 -10.66 1.05 7.05
N LEU A 208 -11.65 1.90 6.83
CA LEU A 208 -12.92 1.51 6.23
C LEU A 208 -12.74 0.99 4.79
N ALA A 209 -11.83 1.58 4.02
CA ALA A 209 -11.48 1.08 2.70
C ALA A 209 -10.83 -0.31 2.74
N ILE A 210 -9.98 -0.59 3.75
CA ILE A 210 -9.44 -1.94 3.99
C ILE A 210 -10.58 -2.94 4.25
N LEU A 211 -11.54 -2.59 5.11
CA LEU A 211 -12.68 -3.46 5.42
C LEU A 211 -13.55 -3.74 4.18
N ALA A 212 -13.84 -2.71 3.38
CA ALA A 212 -14.58 -2.83 2.13
C ALA A 212 -13.84 -3.70 1.10
N ALA A 213 -12.54 -3.49 0.93
CA ALA A 213 -11.71 -4.28 0.03
C ALA A 213 -11.59 -5.76 0.48
N ALA A 214 -11.53 -6.00 1.80
CA ALA A 214 -11.51 -7.33 2.38
C ALA A 214 -12.84 -8.08 2.16
N GLU A 215 -13.98 -7.40 2.31
CA GLU A 215 -15.32 -7.96 2.01
C GLU A 215 -15.41 -8.42 0.55
N MET A 216 -14.87 -7.60 -0.37
CA MET A 216 -14.78 -7.94 -1.80
C MET A 216 -13.69 -8.97 -2.12
N ARG A 217 -12.92 -9.44 -1.12
CA ARG A 217 -11.80 -10.38 -1.27
C ARG A 217 -10.75 -9.90 -2.27
N CYS A 218 -10.45 -8.60 -2.26
CA CYS A 218 -9.50 -7.96 -3.16
C CYS A 218 -8.17 -7.66 -2.44
N PRO A 219 -7.21 -8.61 -2.40
CA PRO A 219 -5.96 -8.43 -1.65
C PRO A 219 -5.09 -7.28 -2.19
N GLN A 220 -5.18 -6.95 -3.49
CA GLN A 220 -4.48 -5.79 -4.06
C GLN A 220 -4.93 -4.49 -3.41
N LEU A 221 -6.24 -4.28 -3.29
CA LEU A 221 -6.80 -3.10 -2.62
C LEU A 221 -6.55 -3.11 -1.12
N VAL A 222 -6.61 -4.28 -0.48
CA VAL A 222 -6.25 -4.39 0.94
C VAL A 222 -4.83 -3.86 1.16
N CYS A 223 -3.84 -4.33 0.40
CA CYS A 223 -2.46 -3.84 0.55
C CYS A 223 -2.33 -2.35 0.23
N LEU A 224 -2.98 -1.88 -0.84
CA LEU A 224 -2.95 -0.47 -1.20
C LEU A 224 -3.52 0.42 -0.07
N PHE A 225 -4.69 0.08 0.47
CA PHE A 225 -5.30 0.87 1.54
C PHE A 225 -4.61 0.69 2.89
N VAL A 226 -3.98 -0.47 3.18
CA VAL A 226 -3.07 -0.62 4.33
C VAL A 226 -1.92 0.36 4.22
N ARG A 227 -1.32 0.49 3.03
CA ARG A 227 -0.26 1.48 2.82
C ARG A 227 -0.76 2.90 3.11
N TYR A 228 -1.87 3.31 2.52
CA TYR A 228 -2.40 4.66 2.76
C TYR A 228 -2.81 4.89 4.21
N PHE A 229 -3.35 3.87 4.88
CA PHE A 229 -3.69 3.91 6.31
C PHE A 229 -2.45 4.21 7.16
N LEU A 230 -1.34 3.51 6.92
CA LEU A 230 -0.08 3.72 7.63
C LEU A 230 0.54 5.08 7.30
N GLN A 231 0.51 5.50 6.03
CA GLN A 231 1.00 6.83 5.61
C GLN A 231 0.21 7.97 6.25
N ALA A 232 -1.09 7.77 6.50
CA ALA A 232 -1.95 8.72 7.20
C ALA A 232 -1.74 8.74 8.72
N GLY A 233 -0.82 7.92 9.27
CA GLY A 233 -0.57 7.82 10.72
C GLY A 233 -1.52 6.86 11.44
N GLY A 234 -2.13 5.92 10.72
CA GLY A 234 -2.93 4.86 11.31
C GLY A 234 -2.11 3.89 12.17
N ASP A 235 -2.70 3.39 13.25
CA ASP A 235 -2.07 2.42 14.15
C ASP A 235 -1.91 1.05 13.46
N PRO A 236 -0.66 0.57 13.24
CA PRO A 236 -0.40 -0.70 12.58
C PRO A 236 -1.14 -1.89 13.21
N LEU A 237 -1.42 -1.86 14.52
CA LEU A 237 -2.11 -2.94 15.23
C LEU A 237 -3.49 -3.25 14.64
N TRP A 238 -4.18 -2.24 14.08
CA TRP A 238 -5.51 -2.42 13.47
C TRP A 238 -5.46 -3.34 12.25
N THR A 239 -4.31 -3.44 11.59
CA THR A 239 -4.14 -4.25 10.38
C THR A 239 -3.83 -5.72 10.67
N LEU A 240 -3.53 -6.07 11.94
CA LEU A 240 -3.21 -7.44 12.36
C LEU A 240 -4.44 -8.34 12.49
N GLY A 241 -5.66 -7.77 12.51
CA GLY A 241 -6.90 -8.52 12.58
C GLY A 241 -8.09 -7.66 13.00
N LEU A 242 -9.30 -8.12 12.66
CA LEU A 242 -10.54 -7.40 12.96
C LEU A 242 -10.72 -7.10 14.46
N SER A 243 -10.22 -7.97 15.34
CA SER A 243 -10.33 -7.78 16.81
C SER A 243 -9.49 -6.61 17.35
N ASN A 244 -8.48 -6.16 16.61
CA ASN A 244 -7.55 -5.12 17.05
C ASN A 244 -7.97 -3.71 16.58
N GLY A 245 -8.94 -3.63 15.66
CA GLY A 245 -9.50 -2.36 15.22
C GLY A 245 -10.53 -1.80 16.22
N PRO A 246 -10.85 -0.50 16.16
CA PRO A 246 -11.85 0.11 17.02
C PRO A 246 -13.23 -0.49 16.81
N SER A 247 -13.92 -0.83 17.90
CA SER A 247 -15.30 -1.31 17.89
C SER A 247 -16.25 -0.37 17.13
N ARG A 248 -15.96 0.94 17.18
CA ARG A 248 -16.67 2.00 16.43
C ARG A 248 -16.76 1.73 14.93
N TRP A 249 -15.75 1.14 14.29
CA TRP A 249 -15.77 0.86 12.86
C TRP A 249 -16.22 -0.57 12.58
N LEU A 250 -15.97 -1.51 13.51
CA LEU A 250 -16.39 -2.90 13.38
C LEU A 250 -17.91 -3.08 13.38
N GLN A 251 -18.67 -2.19 14.04
CA GLN A 251 -20.13 -2.21 13.99
C GLN A 251 -20.70 -2.01 12.56
N LEU A 252 -19.91 -1.46 11.63
CA LEU A 252 -20.30 -1.29 10.23
C LEU A 252 -20.17 -2.58 9.41
N LYS A 253 -19.69 -3.69 9.99
CA LYS A 253 -19.45 -4.96 9.28
C LYS A 253 -20.69 -5.47 8.54
N GLU A 254 -21.84 -5.49 9.19
CA GLU A 254 -23.07 -5.99 8.58
C GLU A 254 -23.55 -5.07 7.44
N LEU A 255 -23.45 -3.75 7.65
CA LEU A 255 -23.76 -2.78 6.60
C LEU A 255 -22.82 -2.94 5.40
N ASN A 256 -21.52 -3.11 5.64
CA ASN A 256 -20.50 -3.35 4.60
C ASN A 256 -20.84 -4.60 3.77
N HIS A 257 -21.15 -5.72 4.45
CA HIS A 257 -21.56 -6.96 3.81
C HIS A 257 -22.81 -6.80 2.94
N ASN A 258 -23.84 -6.13 3.48
CA ASN A 258 -25.08 -5.89 2.75
C ASN A 258 -24.84 -4.96 1.56
N LEU A 259 -24.07 -3.89 1.70
CA LEU A 259 -23.71 -2.99 0.58
C LEU A 259 -22.96 -3.72 -0.53
N ALA A 260 -22.08 -4.67 -0.19
CA ALA A 260 -21.30 -5.43 -1.17
C ALA A 260 -22.14 -6.48 -1.92
N HIS A 261 -23.05 -7.18 -1.23
CA HIS A 261 -23.66 -8.40 -1.75
C HIS A 261 -25.18 -8.37 -1.90
N SER A 262 -25.88 -7.54 -1.13
CA SER A 262 -27.34 -7.49 -1.12
C SER A 262 -27.84 -6.12 -0.66
N PRO A 263 -27.53 -5.03 -1.40
CA PRO A 263 -27.77 -3.67 -0.93
C PRO A 263 -29.25 -3.36 -0.67
N TRP A 264 -30.17 -4.09 -1.33
CA TRP A 264 -31.61 -4.00 -1.09
C TRP A 264 -32.07 -4.49 0.29
N LYS A 265 -31.20 -5.14 1.08
CA LYS A 265 -31.50 -5.54 2.46
C LYS A 265 -31.30 -4.42 3.47
N VAL A 266 -30.62 -3.33 3.10
CA VAL A 266 -30.37 -2.21 4.01
C VAL A 266 -31.69 -1.49 4.29
N THR A 267 -32.05 -1.41 5.56
CA THR A 267 -33.31 -0.82 6.05
C THR A 267 -33.07 0.49 6.80
N ALA A 268 -34.12 1.28 7.00
CA ALA A 268 -34.06 2.48 7.83
C ALA A 268 -33.73 2.17 9.30
N ASP A 269 -34.10 0.98 9.79
CA ASP A 269 -33.79 0.53 11.14
C ASP A 269 -32.29 0.29 11.32
N ASP A 270 -31.60 -0.26 10.31
CA ASP A 270 -30.14 -0.43 10.34
C ASP A 270 -29.42 0.91 10.53
N ILE A 271 -29.86 1.93 9.78
CA ILE A 271 -29.35 3.30 9.87
C ILE A 271 -29.68 3.93 11.23
N TYR A 272 -30.89 3.71 11.73
CA TYR A 272 -31.30 4.18 13.05
C TYR A 272 -30.44 3.58 14.16
N GLN A 273 -30.18 2.27 14.10
CA GLN A 273 -29.36 1.58 15.11
C GLN A 273 -27.91 2.07 15.12
N LEU A 274 -27.33 2.39 13.97
CA LEU A 274 -25.95 2.91 13.87
C LEU A 274 -25.79 4.36 14.35
N THR A 275 -26.88 5.15 14.33
CA THR A 275 -26.83 6.60 14.62
C THR A 275 -27.49 7.01 15.93
N ARG A 276 -28.58 6.34 16.32
CA ARG A 276 -29.46 6.73 17.44
C ARG A 276 -29.83 5.55 18.36
N GLY A 277 -29.38 4.33 18.06
CA GLY A 277 -29.73 3.11 18.79
C GLY A 277 -29.54 3.21 20.31
N ASP A 278 -30.29 2.39 21.04
CA ASP A 278 -30.37 2.43 22.51
C ASP A 278 -29.06 1.97 23.18
N ASP A 279 -28.73 2.52 24.36
CA ASP A 279 -27.45 2.29 25.08
C ASP A 279 -27.31 0.88 25.70
N GLY A 280 -28.13 -0.07 25.23
CA GLY A 280 -28.19 -1.45 25.71
C GLY A 280 -26.94 -2.26 25.35
N ALA A 281 -26.00 -2.30 26.29
CA ALA A 281 -24.89 -3.26 26.48
C ALA A 281 -24.12 -3.69 25.20
N ASN A 282 -22.87 -3.22 25.11
CA ASN A 282 -21.79 -3.69 24.21
C ASN A 282 -21.81 -3.21 22.74
N ARG A 283 -22.63 -2.23 22.35
CA ARG A 283 -22.45 -1.56 21.06
C ARG A 283 -21.48 -0.38 21.21
N GLY A 284 -20.51 -0.28 20.30
CA GLY A 284 -19.47 0.75 20.32
C GLY A 284 -20.01 2.17 20.18
N ASP A 285 -19.12 3.17 20.20
CA ASP A 285 -19.51 4.58 20.05
C ASP A 285 -20.47 4.81 18.87
N LYS A 286 -21.52 5.60 19.11
CA LYS A 286 -22.50 5.98 18.07
C LYS A 286 -21.86 6.81 16.96
N LEU A 287 -22.23 6.55 15.72
CA LEU A 287 -21.81 7.37 14.58
C LEU A 287 -22.78 8.53 14.37
N SER A 288 -22.26 9.71 14.05
CA SER A 288 -23.09 10.76 13.46
C SER A 288 -23.57 10.35 12.07
N LEU A 289 -24.68 10.91 11.62
CA LEU A 289 -25.20 10.64 10.27
C LEU A 289 -24.20 11.04 9.18
N SER A 290 -23.44 12.13 9.37
CA SER A 290 -22.42 12.58 8.42
C SER A 290 -21.25 11.59 8.33
N GLU A 291 -20.77 11.07 9.45
CA GLU A 291 -19.73 10.02 9.47
C GLU A 291 -20.23 8.74 8.78
N LEU A 292 -21.48 8.33 9.05
CA LEU A 292 -22.07 7.15 8.43
C LEU A 292 -22.19 7.32 6.91
N MET A 293 -22.69 8.46 6.44
CA MET A 293 -22.81 8.72 5.00
C MET A 293 -21.45 8.76 4.30
N HIS A 294 -20.43 9.32 4.97
CA HIS A 294 -19.06 9.30 4.46
C HIS A 294 -18.50 7.87 4.39
N ALA A 295 -18.71 7.07 5.44
CA ALA A 295 -18.31 5.67 5.48
C ALA A 295 -18.98 4.85 4.36
N VAL A 296 -20.28 5.04 4.13
CA VAL A 296 -21.02 4.41 3.03
C VAL A 296 -20.45 4.82 1.67
N GLY A 297 -20.12 6.10 1.48
CA GLY A 297 -19.46 6.59 0.27
C GLY A 297 -18.12 5.90 0.00
N ILE A 298 -17.29 5.73 1.03
CA ILE A 298 -16.02 5.01 0.94
C ILE A 298 -16.25 3.53 0.59
N MET A 299 -17.13 2.84 1.31
CA MET A 299 -17.42 1.42 1.08
C MET A 299 -17.92 1.18 -0.35
N ALA A 300 -18.91 1.97 -0.81
CA ALA A 300 -19.45 1.86 -2.16
C ALA A 300 -18.39 2.13 -3.23
N HIS A 301 -17.56 3.16 -3.06
CA HIS A 301 -16.45 3.49 -3.96
C HIS A 301 -15.46 2.33 -4.07
N VAL A 302 -15.08 1.74 -2.94
CA VAL A 302 -14.11 0.63 -2.89
C VAL A 302 -14.70 -0.66 -3.45
N HIS A 303 -15.99 -0.94 -3.23
CA HIS A 303 -16.66 -2.08 -3.85
C HIS A 303 -16.67 -1.98 -5.37
N ALA A 304 -17.03 -0.80 -5.90
CA ALA A 304 -17.00 -0.55 -7.34
C ALA A 304 -15.57 -0.66 -7.91
N LEU A 305 -14.57 -0.11 -7.20
CA LEU A 305 -13.17 -0.21 -7.59
C LEU A 305 -12.65 -1.66 -7.57
N ALA A 306 -13.09 -2.49 -6.62
CA ALA A 306 -12.76 -3.91 -6.58
C ALA A 306 -13.31 -4.65 -7.81
N CYS A 307 -14.56 -4.38 -8.20
CA CYS A 307 -15.14 -4.91 -9.43
C CYS A 307 -14.33 -4.50 -10.66
N PHE A 308 -13.90 -3.24 -10.75
CA PHE A 308 -13.03 -2.76 -11.82
C PHE A 308 -11.67 -3.49 -11.81
N ILE A 309 -11.04 -3.65 -10.64
CA ILE A 309 -9.75 -4.31 -10.51
C ILE A 309 -9.81 -5.75 -11.01
N PHE A 310 -10.87 -6.49 -10.69
CA PHE A 310 -11.08 -7.83 -11.19
C PHE A 310 -11.39 -7.84 -12.69
N GLY A 311 -12.28 -6.96 -13.16
CA GLY A 311 -12.70 -6.90 -14.56
C GLY A 311 -11.59 -6.49 -15.52
N ALA A 312 -10.82 -5.47 -15.16
CA ALA A 312 -9.67 -4.99 -15.94
C ALA A 312 -8.38 -5.78 -15.68
N GLY A 313 -8.43 -6.80 -14.80
CA GLY A 313 -7.28 -7.63 -14.47
C GLY A 313 -6.10 -6.85 -13.89
N VAL A 314 -6.35 -5.82 -13.08
CA VAL A 314 -5.31 -4.91 -12.56
C VAL A 314 -4.30 -5.69 -11.71
N ARG A 315 -3.02 -5.43 -11.95
CA ARG A 315 -1.92 -6.05 -11.22
C ARG A 315 -1.75 -5.40 -9.84
N PRO A 316 -1.29 -6.17 -8.83
CA PRO A 316 -0.80 -5.58 -7.59
C PRO A 316 0.30 -4.56 -7.88
N GLU A 317 0.43 -3.55 -7.02
CA GLU A 317 1.55 -2.61 -7.05
C GLU A 317 2.88 -3.36 -6.86
N LEU A 318 3.94 -2.89 -7.50
CA LEU A 318 5.23 -3.57 -7.57
C LEU A 318 5.82 -3.86 -6.19
N GLU A 319 5.74 -2.89 -5.28
CA GLU A 319 6.25 -2.98 -3.91
C GLU A 319 5.42 -3.90 -3.00
N HIS A 320 4.24 -4.33 -3.43
CA HIS A 320 3.42 -5.29 -2.69
C HIS A 320 3.72 -6.74 -3.10
N ILE A 321 4.58 -6.97 -4.11
CA ILE A 321 4.92 -8.30 -4.59
C ILE A 321 6.17 -8.79 -3.85
N CYS A 322 6.08 -9.97 -3.22
CA CYS A 322 7.22 -10.61 -2.60
C CYS A 322 8.25 -11.01 -3.69
N PRO A 323 9.52 -10.58 -3.58
CA PRO A 323 10.53 -10.85 -4.59
C PRO A 323 10.98 -12.32 -4.67
N SER A 324 10.64 -13.17 -3.68
CA SER A 324 11.04 -14.58 -3.69
C SER A 324 9.87 -15.52 -4.02
N PRO A 325 9.92 -16.27 -5.13
CA PRO A 325 8.96 -17.35 -5.41
C PRO A 325 9.14 -18.57 -4.48
N TYR A 326 10.20 -18.61 -3.66
CA TYR A 326 10.55 -19.72 -2.77
C TYR A 326 10.32 -19.44 -1.28
N GLN A 327 9.91 -18.21 -0.93
CA GLN A 327 9.63 -17.84 0.45
C GLN A 327 8.13 -17.59 0.58
N PRO A 328 7.35 -18.57 1.10
CA PRO A 328 5.92 -18.37 1.26
C PRO A 328 5.67 -17.19 2.19
N CYS A 329 4.73 -16.31 1.83
CA CYS A 329 4.21 -15.29 2.74
C CYS A 329 3.67 -15.99 3.99
N VAL A 330 4.46 -15.98 5.06
CA VAL A 330 4.01 -16.48 6.36
C VAL A 330 3.15 -15.38 6.95
N TYR A 331 1.83 -15.51 6.84
CA TYR A 331 0.93 -14.86 7.78
C TYR A 331 1.24 -15.47 9.14
N SER A 332 2.10 -14.82 9.92
CA SER A 332 2.36 -15.24 11.29
C SER A 332 1.12 -14.87 12.10
N THR A 333 0.15 -15.77 12.16
CA THR A 333 -0.87 -15.72 13.19
C THR A 333 -0.13 -15.80 14.52
N ALA A 334 -0.06 -14.69 15.24
CA ALA A 334 0.44 -14.68 16.59
C ALA A 334 -0.38 -15.66 17.43
N THR A 335 0.17 -16.85 17.66
CA THR A 335 -0.23 -17.71 18.75
C THR A 335 1.07 -18.20 19.39
N SER A 336 1.58 -17.37 20.30
CA SER A 336 2.63 -17.74 21.22
C SER A 336 2.07 -18.84 22.14
N ALA A 337 2.47 -20.09 21.90
CA ALA A 337 2.45 -21.10 22.93
C ALA A 337 3.90 -21.50 23.21
N ASN A 338 4.36 -21.08 24.39
CA ASN A 338 5.60 -21.49 25.02
C ASN A 338 5.83 -23.00 24.91
N THR A 339 6.99 -23.40 24.39
CA THR A 339 7.74 -24.52 24.97
C THR A 339 9.22 -24.33 24.72
N ASN A 340 9.96 -24.18 25.83
CA ASN A 340 11.41 -24.36 25.88
C ASN A 340 11.79 -25.73 25.29
N THR A 341 12.71 -25.77 24.33
CA THR A 341 13.62 -26.91 24.17
C THR A 341 14.81 -26.54 23.28
N THR A 342 15.99 -26.88 23.77
CA THR A 342 17.33 -26.69 23.20
C THR A 342 17.51 -27.37 21.82
N PRO A 343 18.45 -26.90 20.98
CA PRO A 343 18.66 -27.49 19.66
C PRO A 343 19.53 -28.75 19.80
N ALA A 344 18.95 -29.92 19.52
CA ALA A 344 19.71 -31.14 19.30
C ALA A 344 19.73 -31.46 17.80
N SER A 345 20.96 -31.54 17.29
CA SER A 345 21.44 -32.19 16.07
C SER A 345 20.47 -33.10 15.29
N PHE A 346 20.31 -32.82 14.00
CA PHE A 346 19.82 -33.78 13.00
C PHE A 346 20.85 -34.90 12.74
N PRO A 347 20.38 -36.10 12.41
CA PRO A 347 20.94 -36.83 11.28
C PRO A 347 19.90 -37.10 10.18
N LEU A 348 20.40 -37.06 8.96
CA LEU A 348 19.76 -37.48 7.71
C LEU A 348 19.43 -38.98 7.75
N ASP A 349 18.25 -39.40 7.28
CA ASP A 349 18.17 -40.56 6.37
C ASP A 349 16.82 -40.68 5.61
N GLU A 350 16.90 -41.45 4.54
CA GLU A 350 16.05 -41.56 3.34
C GLU A 350 14.63 -42.19 3.45
N SER A 351 13.85 -41.91 2.38
CA SER A 351 12.89 -42.79 1.67
C SER A 351 11.42 -42.91 2.16
N GLY A 352 10.49 -42.93 1.19
CA GLY A 352 9.21 -43.66 1.31
C GLY A 352 7.90 -42.88 1.10
N ASP A 353 7.53 -42.68 -0.15
CA ASP A 353 6.19 -42.72 -0.76
C ASP A 353 4.94 -42.92 0.14
N LYS A 354 3.96 -41.99 0.08
CA LYS A 354 2.53 -42.25 -0.26
C LYS A 354 1.60 -41.05 -0.04
N SER A 355 0.65 -40.95 -0.97
CA SER A 355 -0.49 -40.04 -1.07
C SER A 355 -1.33 -39.88 0.21
N THR A 356 -1.67 -38.63 0.57
CA THR A 356 -3.02 -38.33 1.09
C THR A 356 -3.45 -36.89 0.82
N SER A 357 -4.69 -36.78 0.33
CA SER A 357 -5.49 -35.59 0.08
C SER A 357 -5.54 -34.62 1.28
N CYS A 358 -5.25 -33.33 1.06
CA CYS A 358 -5.60 -32.25 1.99
C CYS A 358 -6.58 -31.27 1.33
N ARG A 359 -7.81 -31.29 1.84
CA ARG A 359 -8.87 -30.31 1.61
C ARG A 359 -8.40 -28.93 2.06
N SER A 360 -8.53 -27.94 1.17
CA SER A 360 -8.36 -26.53 1.49
C SER A 360 -9.62 -26.01 2.18
N THR A 361 -9.51 -25.66 3.46
CA THR A 361 -10.52 -24.89 4.18
C THR A 361 -10.13 -23.42 4.09
N PHE A 362 -10.82 -22.66 3.24
CA PHE A 362 -10.79 -21.20 3.24
C PHE A 362 -11.65 -20.69 4.40
N ILE A 363 -11.09 -19.80 5.21
CA ILE A 363 -11.77 -19.13 6.32
C ILE A 363 -12.76 -18.10 5.75
N ARG A 364 -13.97 -18.10 6.32
CA ARG A 364 -15.06 -17.14 6.14
C ARG A 364 -14.86 -15.90 6.99
#